data_AF-A0A665T636-F1
#
_entry.id   AF-A0A665T636-F1
#
_cell.length_a   1.000
_cell.length_b   1.000
_cell.length_c   1.000
_cell.angle_alpha   90.00
_cell.angle_beta   90.00
_cell.angle_gamma   90.00
#
_symmetry.space_group_name_H-M   'P 1'
#
loop_
_entity.id
_entity.type
_entity.pdbx_description
1 polymer ?
#
loop_
_entity_poly.entity_id
_entity_poly.type
_entity_poly.pdbx_seq_one_letter_code
_entity_poly.pdbx_strand_id
1 'polypeptide(L)'
;MLNSLTRRDLERHLNITKKFHQALQARRIQCEHQNVDPLVWTCHRVMKWIRDIDLKEFAENLLNTGLHGAVMVMDPTFNTDAMATALGIPSGKQMVRRHLVEEMKTLVGPASPKARNGRDLSCHSSYGSLPREVRDHTPPRTEGSPIRGYTSIEVTNV
;
A
#
# COMPACT_ATOMS: atom_id res chain seq x y z
N MET A 1 24.53 14.89 -29.51
CA MET A 1 23.13 14.86 -30.01
C MET A 1 22.19 15.07 -28.82
N LEU A 2 21.91 16.33 -28.45
CA LEU A 2 20.92 16.61 -27.40
C LEU A 2 19.54 16.61 -28.05
N ASN A 3 18.77 15.58 -27.72
CA ASN A 3 17.44 15.31 -28.24
C ASN A 3 16.52 16.54 -28.13
N SER A 4 15.94 16.92 -29.26
CA SER A 4 14.80 17.83 -29.31
C SER A 4 13.62 17.14 -28.63
N LEU A 5 13.26 17.62 -27.43
CA LEU A 5 11.98 17.30 -26.80
C LEU A 5 10.87 17.89 -27.69
N THR A 6 9.98 17.05 -28.22
CA THR A 6 8.86 17.53 -29.05
C THR A 6 7.73 18.08 -28.18
N ARG A 7 6.83 18.89 -28.75
CA ARG A 7 5.60 19.34 -28.07
C ARG A 7 4.80 18.17 -27.48
N ARG A 8 4.73 17.04 -28.19
CA ARG A 8 4.06 15.81 -27.72
C ARG A 8 4.79 15.20 -26.53
N ASP A 9 6.12 15.22 -26.52
CA ASP A 9 6.90 14.73 -25.38
C ASP A 9 6.74 15.62 -24.15
N LEU A 10 6.70 16.94 -24.34
CA LEU A 10 6.46 17.89 -23.28
C LEU A 10 5.04 17.75 -22.71
N GLU A 11 4.02 17.68 -23.56
CA GLU A 11 2.64 17.46 -23.16
C GLU A 11 2.49 16.12 -22.42
N ARG A 12 3.07 15.03 -22.96
CA ARG A 12 3.06 13.73 -22.31
C ARG A 12 3.75 13.77 -20.95
N HIS A 13 4.98 14.30 -20.89
CA HIS A 13 5.79 14.33 -19.68
C HIS A 13 5.14 15.21 -18.60
N LEU A 14 4.73 16.44 -18.95
CA LEU A 14 4.03 17.33 -18.03
C LEU A 14 2.72 16.73 -17.54
N ASN A 15 1.95 16.07 -18.41
CA ASN A 15 0.67 15.48 -18.00
C ASN A 15 0.87 14.24 -17.11
N ILE A 16 1.90 13.43 -17.37
CA ILE A 16 2.29 12.32 -16.48
C ILE A 16 2.70 12.88 -15.11
N THR A 17 3.58 13.88 -15.08
CA THR A 17 4.04 14.50 -13.83
C THR A 17 2.87 15.11 -13.05
N LYS A 18 1.95 15.80 -13.73
CA LYS A 18 0.73 16.34 -13.10
C LYS A 18 -0.16 15.24 -12.51
N LYS A 19 -0.44 14.17 -13.28
CA LYS A 19 -1.25 13.04 -12.81
C LYS A 19 -0.59 12.32 -11.63
N PHE A 20 0.72 12.10 -11.71
CA PHE A 20 1.49 11.50 -10.61
C PHE A 20 1.43 12.37 -9.35
N HIS A 21 1.65 13.67 -9.49
CA HIS A 21 1.57 14.62 -8.37
C HIS A 21 0.17 14.61 -7.75
N GLN A 22 -0.88 14.69 -8.58
CA GLN A 22 -2.27 14.62 -8.10
C GLN A 22 -2.57 13.31 -7.37
N ALA A 23 -2.15 12.17 -7.91
CA ALA A 23 -2.34 10.87 -7.27
C ALA A 23 -1.61 10.76 -5.93
N LEU A 24 -0.37 11.26 -5.85
CA LEU A 24 0.40 11.31 -4.60
C LEU A 24 -0.26 12.23 -3.57
N GLN A 25 -0.76 13.39 -4.00
CA GLN A 25 -1.47 14.33 -3.14
C GLN A 25 -2.77 13.73 -2.61
N ALA A 26 -3.55 13.04 -3.46
CA ALA A 26 -4.76 12.34 -3.05
C ALA A 26 -4.47 11.27 -1.98
N ARG A 27 -3.42 10.46 -2.17
CA ARG A 27 -2.97 9.50 -1.15
C ARG A 27 -2.59 10.18 0.16
N ARG A 28 -1.88 11.30 0.10
CA ARG A 28 -1.50 12.07 1.30
C ARG A 28 -2.72 12.57 2.09
N ILE A 29 -3.74 13.08 1.40
CA ILE A 29 -4.98 13.55 2.03
C ILE A 29 -5.70 12.39 2.74
N GLN A 30 -5.76 11.20 2.12
CA GLN A 30 -6.37 10.02 2.75
C GLN A 30 -5.66 9.59 4.03
N CYS A 31 -4.35 9.80 4.11
CA CYS A 31 -3.54 9.44 5.26
C CYS A 31 -3.56 10.49 6.38
N GLU A 32 -4.21 11.63 6.20
CA GLU A 32 -4.12 12.75 7.14
C GLU A 32 -4.68 12.41 8.53
N HIS A 33 -5.71 11.56 8.59
CA HIS A 33 -6.40 11.17 9.82
C HIS A 33 -6.27 9.68 10.17
N GLN A 34 -5.54 8.90 9.36
CA GLN A 34 -5.41 7.46 9.54
C GLN A 34 -3.94 7.03 9.46
N ASN A 35 -3.58 6.01 10.24
CA ASN A 35 -2.21 5.49 10.28
C ASN A 35 -1.96 4.48 9.15
N VAL A 36 -2.28 4.88 7.91
CA VAL A 36 -2.19 4.04 6.69
C VAL A 36 -1.14 4.58 5.74
N ASP A 37 -0.61 3.69 4.90
CA ASP A 37 0.35 3.99 3.83
C ASP A 37 1.48 4.95 4.27
N PRO A 38 2.32 4.54 5.25
CA PRO A 38 3.38 5.39 5.77
C PRO A 38 4.33 5.89 4.69
N LEU A 39 4.46 5.18 3.56
CA LEU A 39 5.35 5.52 2.45
C LEU A 39 5.14 6.95 1.91
N VAL A 40 3.90 7.46 1.91
CA VAL A 40 3.59 8.81 1.38
C VAL A 40 3.68 9.93 2.41
N TRP A 41 3.96 9.59 3.68
CA TRP A 41 3.92 10.54 4.77
C TRP A 41 5.00 11.61 4.64
N THR A 42 4.57 12.86 4.75
CA THR A 42 5.47 14.00 4.91
C THR A 42 6.02 14.03 6.33
N CYS A 43 7.12 14.78 6.55
CA CYS A 43 7.62 15.04 7.91
C CYS A 43 6.50 15.56 8.83
N HIS A 44 5.65 16.46 8.33
CA HIS A 44 4.52 16.97 9.09
C HIS A 44 3.55 15.87 9.53
N ARG A 45 3.24 14.90 8.66
CA ARG A 45 2.37 13.78 9.03
C ARG A 45 3.02 12.86 10.06
N VAL A 46 4.34 12.63 9.97
CA VAL A 46 5.12 11.90 10.98
C VAL A 46 5.05 12.61 12.33
N MET A 47 5.29 13.92 12.37
CA MET A 47 5.16 14.73 13.60
C MET A 47 3.74 14.68 14.18
N LYS A 48 2.70 14.65 13.34
CA LYS A 48 1.32 14.45 13.80
C LYS A 48 1.16 13.08 14.46
N TRP A 49 1.64 12.01 13.81
CA TRP A 49 1.59 10.67 14.39
C TRP A 49 2.32 10.57 15.73
N ILE A 50 3.50 11.17 15.86
CA ILE A 50 4.25 11.25 17.14
C ILE A 50 3.41 11.90 18.24
N ARG A 51 2.65 12.96 17.92
CA ARG A 51 1.74 13.60 18.87
C ARG A 51 0.55 12.69 19.21
N ASP A 52 0.02 11.97 18.23
CA ASP A 52 -1.12 11.06 18.39
C ASP A 52 -0.79 9.84 19.28
N ILE A 53 0.48 9.43 19.34
CA ILE A 53 0.96 8.33 20.20
C ILE A 53 1.49 8.81 21.57
N ASP A 54 1.05 9.98 22.03
CA ASP A 54 1.42 10.58 23.32
C ASP A 54 2.91 10.98 23.48
N LEU A 55 3.63 11.18 22.37
CA LEU A 55 5.05 11.61 22.37
C LEU A 55 5.24 13.07 21.93
N LYS A 56 4.23 13.92 22.17
CA LYS A 56 4.18 15.31 21.68
C LYS A 56 5.37 16.19 22.09
N GLU A 57 5.99 15.96 23.25
CA GLU A 57 7.15 16.73 23.73
C GLU A 57 8.39 16.55 22.85
N PHE A 58 8.45 15.46 22.07
CA PHE A 58 9.56 15.13 21.18
C PHE A 58 9.29 15.47 19.71
N ALA A 59 8.05 15.82 19.36
CA ALA A 59 7.63 15.92 17.96
C ALA A 59 8.38 17.02 17.18
N GLU A 60 8.59 18.18 17.79
CA GLU A 60 9.26 19.32 17.17
C GLU A 60 10.74 19.04 16.88
N ASN A 61 11.36 18.05 17.54
CA ASN A 61 12.74 17.65 17.28
C ASN A 61 12.91 17.03 15.87
N LEU A 62 11.81 16.63 15.23
CA LEU A 62 11.85 16.13 13.85
C LEU A 62 11.99 17.23 12.81
N LEU A 63 11.79 18.51 13.18
CA LEU A 63 12.02 19.61 12.27
C LEU A 63 13.48 19.58 11.77
N ASN A 64 13.66 19.73 10.46
CA ASN A 64 14.96 19.73 9.79
C ASN A 64 15.76 18.41 9.82
N THR A 65 15.23 17.33 10.42
CA THR A 65 15.88 16.00 10.38
C THR A 65 15.80 15.33 9.01
N GLY A 66 14.90 15.82 8.14
CA GLY A 66 14.60 15.19 6.84
C GLY A 66 13.79 13.90 6.96
N LEU A 67 13.34 13.52 8.16
CA LEU A 67 12.54 12.32 8.36
C LEU A 67 11.19 12.42 7.67
N HIS A 68 10.89 11.40 6.89
CA HIS A 68 9.62 11.24 6.19
C HIS A 68 9.35 9.75 5.98
N GLY A 69 8.13 9.45 5.58
CA GLY A 69 7.61 8.10 5.46
C GLY A 69 8.42 7.15 4.57
N ALA A 70 8.96 7.66 3.46
CA ALA A 70 9.74 6.84 2.54
C ALA A 70 11.05 6.35 3.17
N VAL A 71 11.76 7.17 3.95
CA VAL A 71 12.92 6.72 4.73
C VAL A 71 12.50 5.64 5.73
N MET A 72 11.38 5.83 6.43
CA MET A 72 10.90 4.88 7.44
C MET A 72 10.57 3.49 6.87
N VAL A 73 10.10 3.43 5.62
CA VAL A 73 9.61 2.19 4.99
C VAL A 73 10.63 1.55 4.04
N MET A 74 11.41 2.38 3.32
CA MET A 74 12.28 1.91 2.23
C MET A 74 13.75 1.77 2.64
N ASP A 75 14.22 2.50 3.66
CA ASP A 75 15.61 2.40 4.10
C ASP A 75 15.76 1.19 5.06
N PRO A 76 16.50 0.13 4.67
CA PRO A 76 16.66 -1.05 5.51
C PRO A 76 17.52 -0.81 6.76
N THR A 77 18.27 0.30 6.80
CA THR A 77 19.08 0.69 7.97
C THR A 77 18.27 1.51 8.97
N PHE A 78 17.13 2.05 8.57
CA PHE A 78 16.26 2.80 9.45
C PHE A 78 15.52 1.87 10.41
N ASN A 79 15.65 2.15 11.72
CA ASN A 79 15.08 1.35 12.78
C ASN A 79 14.56 2.26 13.92
N THR A 80 13.95 1.65 14.94
CA THR A 80 13.39 2.42 16.06
C THR A 80 14.46 3.20 16.85
N ASP A 81 15.69 2.70 16.91
CA ASP A 81 16.78 3.44 17.57
C ASP A 81 17.13 4.72 16.82
N ALA A 82 17.18 4.67 15.48
CA ALA A 82 17.37 5.85 14.64
C ALA A 82 16.24 6.87 14.81
N MET A 83 14.98 6.41 14.85
CA MET A 83 13.82 7.28 15.13
C MET A 83 13.92 7.93 16.52
N ALA A 84 14.27 7.16 17.54
CA ALA A 84 14.39 7.66 18.90
C ALA A 84 15.54 8.67 19.04
N THR A 85 16.64 8.48 18.32
CA THR A 85 17.74 9.46 18.23
C THR A 85 17.28 10.76 17.58
N ALA A 86 16.54 10.69 16.48
CA ALA A 86 16.03 11.88 15.80
C ALA A 86 14.98 12.64 16.64
N LEU A 87 14.20 11.92 17.45
CA LEU A 87 13.28 12.50 18.43
C LEU A 87 14.00 13.06 19.66
N GLY A 88 15.31 12.84 19.81
CA GLY A 88 16.07 13.27 20.98
C GLY A 88 15.71 12.51 22.27
N ILE A 89 15.19 11.27 22.16
CA ILE A 89 14.78 10.46 23.32
C ILE A 89 16.03 9.79 23.94
N PRO A 90 16.42 10.14 25.19
CA PRO A 90 17.60 9.58 25.83
C PRO A 90 17.49 8.06 26.01
N SER A 91 18.62 7.35 25.97
CA SER A 91 18.69 5.91 26.21
C SER A 91 18.20 5.51 27.61
N GLY A 92 18.22 6.42 28.60
CA GLY A 92 17.66 6.16 29.94
C GLY A 92 16.13 6.09 30.01
N LYS A 93 15.39 6.63 29.01
CA LYS A 93 13.91 6.65 29.01
C LYS A 93 13.33 5.34 28.43
N GLN A 94 13.58 4.22 29.09
CA GLN A 94 13.23 2.87 28.59
C GLN A 94 11.74 2.68 28.29
N MET A 95 10.84 3.23 29.14
CA MET A 95 9.39 3.13 28.90
C MET A 95 8.96 3.82 27.61
N VAL A 96 9.51 5.02 27.35
CA VAL A 96 9.21 5.80 26.15
C VAL A 96 9.74 5.09 24.90
N ARG A 97 10.97 4.56 24.96
CA ARG A 97 11.55 3.81 23.84
C ARG A 97 10.76 2.54 23.54
N ARG A 98 10.32 1.81 24.58
CA ARG A 98 9.49 0.61 24.41
C ARG A 98 8.15 0.94 23.76
N HIS A 99 7.48 2.01 24.21
CA HIS A 99 6.26 2.50 23.58
C HIS A 99 6.46 2.83 22.09
N LEU A 100 7.52 3.57 21.76
CA LEU A 100 7.86 3.89 20.37
C LEU A 100 8.10 2.63 19.51
N VAL A 101 8.72 1.58 20.05
CA VAL A 101 8.91 0.29 19.36
C VAL A 101 7.57 -0.36 19.02
N GLU A 102 6.65 -0.40 19.98
CA GLU A 102 5.32 -1.00 19.81
C GLU A 102 4.51 -0.25 18.74
N GLU A 103 4.49 1.09 18.81
CA GLU A 103 3.80 1.95 17.86
C GLU A 103 4.40 1.87 16.45
N MET A 104 5.74 1.88 16.34
CA MET A 104 6.43 1.81 15.04
C MET A 104 6.24 0.45 14.37
N LYS A 105 6.20 -0.64 15.15
CA LYS A 105 5.89 -1.98 14.64
C LYS A 105 4.46 -2.04 14.07
N THR A 106 3.50 -1.42 14.74
CA THR A 106 2.11 -1.33 14.29
C THR A 106 1.99 -0.51 13.00
N LEU A 107 2.72 0.61 12.91
CA LEU A 107 2.69 1.50 11.76
C LEU A 107 3.35 0.90 10.50
N VAL A 108 4.57 0.38 10.62
CA VAL A 108 5.41 -0.02 9.47
C VAL A 108 5.27 -1.51 9.15
N GLY A 109 4.88 -2.34 10.11
CA GLY A 109 4.74 -3.79 9.93
C GLY A 109 3.92 -4.20 8.70
N PRO A 110 2.72 -3.64 8.47
CA PRO A 110 1.92 -3.92 7.27
C PRO A 110 2.50 -3.36 5.97
N ALA A 111 3.30 -2.29 6.05
CA ALA A 111 3.84 -1.58 4.89
C ALA A 111 5.21 -2.10 4.43
N SER A 112 5.92 -2.85 5.29
CA SER A 112 7.26 -3.33 4.97
C SER A 112 7.25 -4.36 3.84
N PRO A 113 8.12 -4.23 2.82
CA PRO A 113 8.22 -5.21 1.74
C PRO A 113 8.56 -6.62 2.22
N LYS A 114 9.25 -6.77 3.37
CA LYS A 114 9.53 -8.07 4.00
C LYS A 114 8.26 -8.79 4.50
N ALA A 115 7.20 -8.06 4.84
CA ALA A 115 5.93 -8.63 5.30
C ALA A 115 5.03 -9.12 4.14
N ARG A 116 5.39 -8.81 2.88
CA ARG A 116 4.61 -9.16 1.68
C ARG A 116 4.80 -10.61 1.21
N ASN A 117 5.72 -11.36 1.81
CA ASN A 117 5.99 -12.75 1.43
C ASN A 117 5.02 -13.79 2.03
N GLY A 118 4.01 -13.38 2.81
CA GLY A 118 3.24 -14.37 3.59
C GLY A 118 1.74 -14.16 3.77
N ARG A 119 1.09 -13.17 3.15
CA ARG A 119 -0.37 -13.01 3.28
C ARG A 119 -1.00 -12.55 1.98
N ASP A 120 -1.99 -13.32 1.52
CA ASP A 120 -2.95 -12.97 0.48
C ASP A 120 -3.44 -11.53 0.66
N LEU A 121 -2.93 -10.65 -0.19
CA LEU A 121 -3.45 -9.31 -0.39
C LEU A 121 -4.73 -9.42 -1.23
N SER A 122 -5.83 -9.80 -0.59
CA SER A 122 -7.17 -9.41 -1.06
C SER A 122 -7.40 -7.94 -0.69
N CYS A 123 -6.57 -7.05 -1.24
CA CYS A 123 -6.94 -5.64 -1.36
C CYS A 123 -7.83 -5.55 -2.59
N HIS A 124 -9.12 -5.28 -2.36
CA HIS A 124 -10.04 -4.83 -3.40
C HIS A 124 -9.46 -3.57 -4.06
N SER A 125 -8.69 -3.81 -5.11
CA SER A 125 -8.33 -2.86 -6.15
C SER A 125 -9.63 -2.49 -6.87
N SER A 126 -10.35 -1.49 -6.36
CA SER A 126 -11.51 -0.92 -7.04
C SER A 126 -11.04 -0.07 -8.22
N TYR A 127 -10.50 -0.74 -9.23
CA TYR A 127 -10.37 -0.21 -10.58
C TYR A 127 -11.34 -1.00 -11.44
N GLY A 128 -12.52 -0.42 -11.66
CA GLY A 128 -13.41 -0.70 -12.78
C GLY A 128 -13.93 -2.12 -12.91
N SER A 129 -14.94 -2.50 -12.12
CA SER A 129 -15.80 -3.61 -12.50
C SER A 129 -16.78 -3.14 -13.58
N LEU A 130 -16.67 -3.71 -14.78
CA LEU A 130 -17.68 -3.65 -15.84
C LEU A 130 -19.05 -4.12 -15.30
N PRO A 131 -20.18 -3.58 -15.80
CA PRO A 131 -21.50 -4.01 -15.33
C PRO A 131 -21.69 -5.50 -15.67
N ARG A 132 -22.05 -6.31 -14.67
CA ARG A 132 -22.52 -7.67 -14.89
C ARG A 132 -23.91 -7.61 -15.51
N GLU A 133 -24.03 -8.14 -16.72
CA GLU A 133 -25.30 -8.54 -17.33
C GLU A 133 -26.08 -9.43 -16.35
N VAL A 134 -27.28 -8.99 -16.01
CA VAL A 134 -28.27 -9.74 -15.23
C VAL A 134 -28.78 -10.87 -16.11
N ARG A 135 -28.39 -12.10 -15.80
CA ARG A 135 -29.03 -13.30 -16.34
C ARG A 135 -29.69 -14.04 -15.20
N ASP A 136 -30.98 -13.83 -15.04
CA ASP A 136 -31.84 -14.82 -14.41
C ASP A 136 -33.28 -14.61 -14.86
N HIS A 137 -33.79 -15.46 -15.76
CA HIS A 137 -35.20 -15.86 -15.91
C HIS A 137 -35.18 -17.22 -16.60
N THR A 138 -35.34 -18.29 -15.82
CA THR A 138 -35.38 -19.68 -16.28
C THR A 138 -36.83 -20.08 -16.56
N PRO A 139 -37.20 -20.65 -17.74
CA PRO A 139 -38.51 -21.26 -17.94
C PRO A 139 -38.49 -22.75 -17.50
N PRO A 140 -39.65 -23.32 -17.11
CA PRO A 140 -39.73 -24.63 -16.48
C PRO A 140 -39.58 -25.81 -17.46
N ARG A 141 -39.08 -26.92 -16.91
CA ARG A 141 -38.86 -28.24 -17.51
C ARG A 141 -40.11 -28.83 -18.19
N THR A 142 -39.90 -29.45 -19.36
CA THR A 142 -40.73 -30.54 -19.88
C THR A 142 -39.84 -31.66 -20.45
N GLU A 143 -40.07 -32.87 -19.90
CA GLU A 143 -40.10 -34.20 -20.51
C GLU A 143 -39.05 -34.65 -21.56
N GLY A 144 -38.44 -35.82 -21.28
CA GLY A 144 -37.98 -36.77 -22.30
C GLY A 144 -36.48 -36.75 -22.65
N SER A 145 -35.67 -37.54 -21.95
CA SER A 145 -34.32 -37.92 -22.43
C SER A 145 -34.35 -39.33 -23.03
N PRO A 146 -34.01 -39.53 -24.32
CA PRO A 146 -33.80 -40.87 -24.85
C PRO A 146 -32.41 -41.37 -24.43
N ILE A 147 -32.40 -42.56 -23.83
CA ILE A 147 -31.20 -43.35 -23.53
C ILE A 147 -30.53 -43.71 -24.85
N ARG A 148 -29.25 -43.35 -25.03
CA ARG A 148 -28.41 -43.94 -26.08
C ARG A 148 -27.24 -44.66 -25.43
N GLY A 149 -27.28 -45.98 -25.56
CA GLY A 149 -26.36 -46.94 -24.97
C GLY A 149 -24.93 -46.82 -25.47
N TYR A 150 -24.02 -47.29 -24.61
CA TYR A 150 -22.61 -47.49 -24.88
C TYR A 150 -22.41 -48.56 -25.95
N THR A 151 -21.61 -48.26 -26.97
CA THR A 151 -20.96 -49.27 -27.80
C THR A 151 -19.46 -49.24 -27.52
N SER A 152 -18.99 -50.28 -26.84
CA SER A 152 -17.59 -50.63 -26.65
C SER A 152 -16.90 -50.85 -27.99
N ILE A 153 -15.68 -50.32 -28.17
CA ILE A 153 -14.73 -50.83 -29.17
C ILE A 153 -13.32 -50.84 -28.56
N GLU A 154 -12.66 -51.96 -28.82
CA GLU A 154 -11.51 -52.54 -28.14
C GLU A 154 -10.17 -51.89 -28.53
N VAL A 155 -9.26 -51.80 -27.56
CA VAL A 155 -7.88 -51.35 -27.78
C VAL A 155 -7.09 -52.52 -28.34
N THR A 156 -6.61 -52.40 -29.58
CA THR A 156 -5.66 -53.37 -30.17
C THR A 156 -4.25 -52.81 -30.02
N ASN A 157 -3.42 -53.47 -29.22
CA ASN A 157 -1.98 -53.19 -29.09
C ASN A 157 -1.22 -53.87 -30.22
N VAL A 158 -0.46 -53.11 -31.01
CA VAL A 158 0.80 -53.52 -31.66
C VAL A 158 1.74 -52.32 -31.71
#